data_AF-A0A523Q3W1-F1
#
_entry.id   AF-A0A523Q3W1-F1
#
_cell.length_a   1.000
_cell.length_b   1.000
_cell.length_c   1.000
_cell.angle_alpha   90.00
_cell.angle_beta   90.00
_cell.angle_gamma   90.00
#
_symmetry.space_group_name_H-M   'P 1'
#
loop_
_entity.id
_entity.type
_entity.pdbx_description
1 polymer ?
#
loop_
_entity_poly.entity_id
_entity_poly.type
_entity_poly.pdbx_seq_one_letter_code
_entity_poly.pdbx_strand_id
1 'polypeptide(L)' 'MWAELGNAPGAGLAWDWVQIGSGVLAMANPMCVVTNLRLVGERGELLSVNEAALYYNRMVCALPWQDEVWRVLKAA' A
#
# COMPACT_ATOMS: atom_id res chain seq x y z
N MET A 1 6.16 5.58 -3.70
CA MET A 1 4.93 5.18 -4.41
C MET A 1 5.24 3.92 -5.20
N TRP A 2 4.49 2.84 -4.99
CA TRP A 2 4.68 1.57 -5.70
C TRP A 2 3.60 1.42 -6.78
N ALA A 3 4.00 1.09 -7.99
CA ALA A 3 3.09 0.84 -9.10
C ALA A 3 3.73 -0.15 -10.08
N GLU A 4 2.94 -1.08 -10.61
CA GLU A 4 3.33 -1.94 -11.72
C GLU A 4 2.97 -1.27 -13.05
N LEU A 5 3.89 -1.33 -14.03
CA LEU A 5 3.64 -0.86 -15.39
C LEU A 5 3.16 -2.04 -16.26
N GLY A 6 1.84 -2.15 -16.48
CA GLY A 6 1.22 -3.14 -17.36
C GLY A 6 0.39 -2.50 -18.48
N ASN A 7 0.08 -3.26 -19.53
CA ASN A 7 -0.76 -2.80 -20.66
C ASN A 7 -2.27 -2.72 -20.33
N ALA A 8 -2.69 -3.22 -19.16
CA ALA A 8 -3.99 -2.91 -18.55
C ALA A 8 -3.82 -1.69 -17.62
N PRO A 9 -4.89 -0.93 -17.28
CA PRO A 9 -4.78 0.05 -16.21
C PRO A 9 -4.32 -0.66 -14.93
N GLY A 10 -3.03 -0.52 -14.61
CA GLY A 10 -2.37 -1.30 -13.55
C GLY A 10 -3.01 -1.05 -12.20
N ALA A 11 -3.06 -2.08 -11.35
CA ALA A 11 -3.45 -1.93 -9.96
C ALA A 11 -2.39 -1.10 -9.23
N GLY A 12 -2.76 0.07 -8.75
CA GLY A 12 -1.87 1.00 -8.05
C GLY A 12 -2.18 1.09 -6.57
N LEU A 13 -1.14 1.05 -5.74
CA LEU A 13 -1.25 1.23 -4.29
C LEU A 13 -0.10 2.12 -3.81
N ALA A 14 -0.43 3.28 -3.25
CA ALA A 14 0.55 4.19 -2.68
C ALA A 14 0.20 4.52 -1.23
N TRP A 15 1.22 4.59 -0.38
CA TRP A 15 1.10 4.97 1.01
C TRP A 15 2.33 5.75 1.44
N ASP A 16 2.19 6.50 2.52
CA ASP A 16 3.28 7.18 3.18
C ASP A 16 3.96 6.25 4.19
N TRP A 17 5.28 6.37 4.28
CA TRP A 17 6.11 5.65 5.23
C TRP A 17 7.13 6.60 5.84
N VAL A 18 7.63 6.22 7.01
CA VAL A 18 8.65 6.96 7.75
C VAL A 18 9.67 5.99 8.32
N GLN A 19 10.93 6.42 8.38
CA GLN A 19 11.97 5.70 9.12
C GLN A 19 11.95 6.16 10.58
N ILE A 20 11.68 5.24 11.50
CA ILE A 20 11.61 5.52 12.95
C ILE A 20 12.88 5.10 13.69
N GLY A 21 13.77 4.38 13.01
CA GLY A 21 15.06 3.93 13.52
C GLY A 21 15.92 3.38 12.39
N SER A 22 17.20 3.12 12.65
CA SER A 22 18.09 2.53 11.65
C SER A 22 17.54 1.17 11.18
N GLY A 23 17.22 1.04 9.90
CA GLY A 23 16.58 -0.16 9.34
C GLY A 23 15.13 -0.41 9.77
N VAL A 24 14.51 0.50 10.52
CA VAL A 24 13.12 0.35 11.00
C VAL A 24 12.23 1.35 10.26
N LEU A 25 11.42 0.81 9.35
CA LEU A 25 10.46 1.57 8.55
C LEU A 25 9.04 1.28 9.05
N ALA A 26 8.21 2.30 9.12
CA ALA A 26 6.81 2.18 9.53
C ALA A 26 5.90 2.86 8.51
N MET A 27 4.67 2.36 8.37
CA MET A 27 3.63 3.06 7.65
C MET A 27 3.22 4.30 8.45
N ALA A 28 3.21 5.47 7.82
CA ALA A 28 2.98 6.74 8.51
C ALA A 28 1.49 6.95 8.83
N ASN A 29 0.60 6.52 7.93
CA ASN A 29 -0.84 6.60 8.14
C ASN A 29 -1.56 5.36 7.60
N PRO A 30 -1.93 4.41 8.48
CA PRO A 30 -2.67 3.19 8.12
C PRO A 30 -3.96 3.39 7.32
N MET A 31 -4.60 4.55 7.45
CA MET A 31 -5.90 4.85 6.83
C MET A 31 -5.78 5.62 5.51
N CYS A 32 -4.59 6.09 5.14
CA CYS A 32 -4.37 6.84 3.92
C CYS A 32 -3.58 6.01 2.91
N VAL A 33 -4.33 5.20 2.15
CA VAL A 33 -3.82 4.52 0.96
C VAL A 33 -4.45 5.16 -0.28
N VAL A 34 -3.60 5.64 -1.20
CA VAL A 34 -4.01 6.19 -2.49
C VAL A 34 -4.02 5.06 -3.51
N THR A 35 -5.16 4.82 -4.14
CA THR A 35 -5.35 3.69 -5.06
C THR A 35 -6.39 3.99 -6.12
N ASN A 36 -6.27 3.31 -7.26
CA ASN A 36 -7.29 3.26 -8.31
C ASN A 36 -8.22 2.03 -8.18
N LEU A 37 -8.06 1.23 -7.12
CA LEU A 37 -8.87 0.05 -6.88
C LEU A 37 -10.22 0.40 -6.23
N ARG A 38 -11.22 -0.43 -6.53
CA ARG A 38 -12.49 -0.50 -5.80
C ARG A 38 -12.71 -1.93 -5.37
N LEU A 39 -12.96 -2.12 -4.07
CA LEU A 39 -13.20 -3.44 -3.52
C LEU A 39 -14.70 -3.75 -3.51
N VAL A 40 -15.00 -5.01 -3.77
CA VAL A 40 -16.36 -5.55 -3.83
C VAL A 40 -16.50 -6.61 -2.74
N GLY A 41 -17.61 -6.55 -2.00
CA GLY A 41 -17.97 -7.52 -0.97
C GLY A 41 -18.49 -8.84 -1.55
N GLU A 42 -18.75 -9.80 -0.68
CA GLU A 42 -19.16 -11.16 -1.06
C GLU A 42 -20.49 -11.21 -1.83
N ARG A 43 -21.35 -10.19 -1.69
CA ARG A 43 -22.65 -10.11 -2.39
C ARG A 43 -22.58 -9.21 -3.61
N GLY A 44 -21.39 -8.79 -4.04
CA GLY A 44 -21.20 -7.90 -5.18
C GLY A 44 -21.38 -6.42 -4.85
N GLU A 45 -21.54 -6.06 -3.57
CA GLU A 45 -21.67 -4.67 -3.14
C GLU A 45 -20.32 -3.94 -3.15
N LEU A 46 -20.30 -2.65 -3.50
CA LEU A 46 -19.08 -1.85 -3.33
C LEU A 46 -18.84 -1.61 -1.84
N LEU A 47 -17.62 -1.88 -1.39
CA LEU A 47 -17.21 -1.52 -0.04
C LEU A 47 -17.10 0.00 0.09
N SER A 48 -17.53 0.53 1.23
CA SER A 48 -17.28 1.92 1.58
C SER A 48 -15.79 2.20 1.74
N VAL A 49 -15.40 3.48 1.71
CA VAL A 49 -14.00 3.89 1.90
C VAL A 49 -13.43 3.35 3.22
N ASN A 50 -14.21 3.36 4.29
CA ASN A 50 -13.77 2.89 5.60
C ASN A 50 -13.61 1.36 5.66
N GLU A 51 -14.53 0.62 5.05
CA GLU A 51 -14.43 -0.85 4.95
C GLU A 51 -13.22 -1.24 4.09
N ALA A 52 -13.04 -0.57 2.94
CA ALA A 52 -11.94 -0.83 2.02
C ALA A 52 -10.56 -0.48 2.62
N ALA A 53 -10.47 0.56 3.45
CA ALA A 53 -9.22 0.99 4.08
C ALA A 53 -8.55 -0.14 4.88
N LEU A 54 -9.33 -0.98 5.58
CA LEU A 54 -8.79 -2.14 6.30
C LEU A 54 -8.11 -3.15 5.37
N TYR A 55 -8.72 -3.42 4.21
CA TYR A 55 -8.18 -4.37 3.24
C TYR A 55 -6.94 -3.80 2.54
N TYR A 56 -6.96 -2.51 2.18
CA TYR A 56 -5.77 -1.85 1.63
C TYR A 56 -4.61 -1.86 2.62
N ASN A 57 -4.86 -1.61 3.90
CA ASN A 57 -3.84 -1.71 4.93
C ASN A 57 -3.23 -3.12 5.00
N ARG A 58 -4.08 -4.16 5.02
CA ARG A 58 -3.63 -5.55 4.99
C ARG A 58 -2.78 -5.87 3.75
N MET A 59 -3.13 -5.32 2.59
CA MET A 59 -2.31 -5.46 1.38
C MET A 59 -0.94 -4.82 1.57
N VAL A 60 -0.87 -3.59 2.09
CA VAL A 60 0.42 -2.94 2.40
C VAL A 60 1.26 -3.78 3.36
N CYS A 61 0.65 -4.32 4.43
CA CYS A 61 1.34 -5.17 5.39
C CYS A 61 1.83 -6.51 4.80
N ALA A 62 1.16 -7.03 3.76
CA ALA A 62 1.54 -8.27 3.10
C ALA A 62 2.68 -8.09 2.08
N LEU A 63 2.91 -6.85 1.62
CA LEU A 63 4.01 -6.54 0.69
C LEU A 63 5.35 -6.49 1.46
N PRO A 64 6.45 -7.04 0.90
CA PRO A 64 7.79 -6.95 1.48
C PRO A 64 8.42 -5.56 1.27
N TRP A 65 7.61 -4.50 1.35
CA TRP A 65 8.00 -3.16 0.93
C TRP A 65 9.11 -2.54 1.80
N GLN A 66 9.17 -2.92 3.08
CA GLN A 66 10.18 -2.41 4.02
C GLN A 66 11.59 -2.81 3.56
N ASP A 67 11.76 -4.06 3.13
CA ASP A 67 13.05 -4.57 2.66
C ASP A 67 13.52 -3.81 1.42
N GLU A 68 12.61 -3.54 0.48
CA GLU A 68 12.97 -2.79 -0.70
C GLU A 68 13.26 -1.32 -0.39
N VAL A 69 12.41 -0.65 0.38
CA VAL A 69 12.67 0.76 0.75
C VAL A 69 14.01 0.86 1.46
N TRP A 70 14.32 -0.08 2.34
CA TRP A 70 15.62 -0.14 3.01
C TRP A 70 16.77 -0.41 2.04
N ARG A 71 16.60 -1.31 1.07
CA ARG A 71 17.59 -1.58 0.02
C ARG A 71 17.91 -0.32 -0.79
N VAL A 72 16.88 0.44 -1.17
CA VAL A 72 17.03 1.69 -1.93
C VAL A 72 17.69 2.77 -1.07
N LEU A 73 17.30 2.91 0.19
CA LEU A 73 17.90 3.88 1.11
C LEU A 73 19.39 3.61 1.37
N LYS A 74 19.84 2.35 1.34
CA LYS A 74 21.27 2.00 1.45
C LYS A 74 22.07 2.26 0.17
N ALA A 75 21.39 2.32 -0.97
CA ALA A 75 22.02 2.52 -2.27
C ALA A 75 22.09 4.00 -2.68
N ALA A 76 21.45 4.89 -1.91
CA ALA A 76 21.47 6.34 -2.06
C ALA A 76 22.61 6.97 -1.24
#